data_AF-A0AAV5DWY1-F1
#
_entry.id   AF-A0AAV5DWY1-F1
#
_cell.length_a   1.000
_cell.length_b   1.000
_cell.length_c   1.000
_cell.angle_alpha   90.00
_cell.angle_beta   90.00
_cell.angle_gamma   90.00
#
_symmetry.space_group_name_H-M   'P 1'
#
loop_
_entity.id
_entity.type
_entity.pdbx_description
1 polymer ?
#
loop_
_entity_poly.entity_id
_entity_poly.type
_entity_poly.pdbx_seq_one_letter_code
_entity_poly.pdbx_strand_id
1 'polypeptide(L)'
;MAEECTPTYIGRVRERFQGKWVCGLCGEAVKERLAREPALTVGGAVDAHAALCERFNSTVRLNPKLSLASSMRDIARKSSLHRSGTATTPSACGGEKIGRAATCAVPYV
;
A
#
# COMPACT_ATOMS: atom_id res chain seq x y z
N MET A 1 4.48 -15.89 19.82
CA MET A 1 4.06 -14.92 20.85
C MET A 1 2.56 -14.73 20.67
N ALA A 2 1.74 -15.23 21.60
CA ALA A 2 0.31 -15.01 21.58
C ALA A 2 0.01 -13.75 22.40
N GLU A 3 -0.78 -12.81 21.87
CA GLU A 3 -1.34 -11.74 22.70
C GLU A 3 -2.20 -12.39 23.80
N GLU A 4 -2.10 -11.89 25.02
CA GLU A 4 -2.88 -12.40 26.14
C GLU A 4 -4.35 -12.02 25.92
N CYS A 5 -5.11 -12.94 25.33
CA CYS A 5 -6.50 -12.74 24.91
C CYS A 5 -7.47 -12.82 26.09
N THR A 6 -7.21 -12.05 27.15
CA THR A 6 -8.07 -11.99 28.33
C THR A 6 -9.32 -11.16 28.03
N PRO A 7 -10.47 -11.43 28.69
CA PRO A 7 -11.67 -10.60 28.53
C PRO A 7 -11.43 -9.12 28.79
N THR A 8 -10.60 -8.80 29.79
CA THR A 8 -10.19 -7.43 30.11
C THR A 8 -9.39 -6.77 28.99
N TYR A 9 -8.46 -7.52 28.37
CA TYR A 9 -7.75 -7.03 27.18
C TYR A 9 -8.71 -6.78 26.02
N ILE A 10 -9.63 -7.73 25.77
CA ILE A 10 -10.66 -7.60 24.73
C ILE A 10 -11.51 -6.36 24.92
N GLY A 11 -11.94 -6.08 26.15
CA GLY A 11 -12.69 -4.88 26.51
C GLY A 11 -11.93 -3.60 26.16
N ARG A 12 -10.66 -3.49 26.59
CA ARG A 12 -9.81 -2.31 26.33
C ARG A 12 -9.57 -2.06 24.85
N VAL A 13 -9.36 -3.12 24.07
CA VAL A 13 -9.19 -2.99 22.61
C VAL A 13 -10.48 -2.49 21.97
N ARG A 14 -11.62 -3.08 22.30
CA ARG A 14 -12.91 -2.66 21.75
C ARG A 14 -13.23 -1.22 22.12
N GLU A 15 -12.99 -0.79 23.35
CA GLU A 15 -13.14 0.60 23.77
C GLU A 15 -12.30 1.55 22.90
N ARG A 16 -11.03 1.21 22.68
CA ARG A 16 -10.09 2.02 21.89
C ARG A 16 -10.46 2.13 20.42
N PHE A 17 -11.06 1.10 19.83
CA PHE A 17 -11.31 1.00 18.38
C PHE A 17 -12.81 1.02 18.04
N GLN A 18 -13.61 1.79 18.78
CA GLN A 18 -15.05 1.99 18.53
C GLN A 18 -15.85 0.69 18.45
N GLY A 19 -15.65 -0.18 19.44
CA GLY A 19 -16.33 -1.47 19.57
C GLY A 19 -15.74 -2.61 18.73
N LYS A 20 -14.78 -2.32 17.85
CA LYS A 20 -14.18 -3.30 16.92
C LYS A 20 -13.04 -4.07 17.58
N TRP A 21 -12.92 -5.35 17.24
CA TRP A 21 -11.82 -6.20 17.67
C TRP A 21 -10.69 -6.14 16.64
N VAL A 22 -9.49 -5.74 17.07
CA VAL A 22 -8.33 -5.47 16.20
C VAL A 22 -7.11 -6.14 16.82
N CYS A 23 -6.29 -6.84 16.04
CA CYS A 23 -5.03 -7.42 16.53
C CYS A 23 -3.98 -6.33 16.76
N GLY A 24 -2.94 -6.61 17.57
CA GLY A 24 -1.91 -5.62 17.92
C GLY A 24 -1.30 -4.90 16.72
N LEU A 25 -0.96 -5.63 15.64
CA LEU A 25 -0.36 -5.05 14.42
C LEU A 25 -1.33 -4.12 13.66
N CYS A 26 -2.59 -4.52 13.51
CA CYS A 26 -3.60 -3.66 12.90
C CYS A 26 -3.88 -2.43 13.77
N GLY A 27 -3.77 -2.56 15.09
CA GLY A 27 -3.86 -1.45 16.03
C GLY A 27 -2.76 -0.41 15.83
N GLU A 28 -1.51 -0.84 15.58
CA GLU A 28 -0.41 0.07 15.21
C GLU A 28 -0.68 0.77 13.87
N ALA A 29 -1.14 0.03 12.86
CA ALA A 29 -1.44 0.62 11.54
C ALA A 29 -2.58 1.66 11.59
N VAL A 30 -3.62 1.42 12.40
CA VAL A 30 -4.70 2.38 12.62
C VAL A 30 -4.18 3.63 13.33
N LYS A 31 -3.31 3.47 14.34
CA LYS A 31 -2.65 4.61 15.02
C LYS A 31 -1.80 5.44 14.07
N GLU A 32 -1.01 4.79 13.22
CA GLU A 32 -0.20 5.48 12.21
C GLU A 32 -1.08 6.29 11.25
N ARG A 33 -2.21 5.70 10.78
CA ARG A 33 -3.16 6.41 9.92
C ARG A 33 -3.75 7.64 10.57
N LEU A 34 -4.16 7.54 11.83
CA LEU A 34 -4.68 8.69 12.59
C LEU A 34 -3.62 9.78 12.80
N ALA A 35 -2.36 9.40 13.00
CA ALA A 35 -1.25 10.35 13.10
C ALA A 35 -1.00 11.10 11.78
N ARG A 36 -1.14 10.41 10.64
CA ARG A 36 -0.99 11.01 9.29
C ARG A 36 -2.18 11.86 8.86
N GLU A 37 -3.39 11.49 9.30
CA GLU A 37 -4.65 12.11 8.91
C GLU A 37 -5.48 12.46 10.16
N PRO A 38 -5.14 13.55 10.88
CA PRO A 38 -5.76 13.87 12.17
C PRO A 38 -7.27 14.14 12.10
N ALA A 39 -7.79 14.45 10.90
CA ALA A 39 -9.22 14.66 10.67
C ALA A 39 -10.03 13.36 10.58
N LEU A 40 -9.39 12.20 10.44
CA LEU A 40 -10.08 10.91 10.42
C LEU A 40 -10.57 10.53 11.81
N THR A 41 -11.81 10.02 11.87
CA THR A 41 -12.30 9.38 13.09
C THR A 41 -11.61 8.02 13.28
N VAL A 42 -11.50 7.58 14.53
CA VAL A 42 -10.96 6.23 14.84
C VAL A 42 -11.71 5.15 14.06
N GLY A 43 -13.04 5.21 14.02
CA GLY A 43 -13.88 4.28 13.27
C GLY A 43 -13.56 4.27 11.79
N GLY A 44 -13.45 5.46 11.18
CA GLY A 44 -13.09 5.61 9.76
C GLY A 44 -11.70 5.07 9.46
N ALA A 45 -10.72 5.29 10.34
CA ALA A 45 -9.38 4.71 10.20
C ALA A 45 -9.40 3.18 10.30
N VAL A 46 -10.20 2.62 11.21
CA VAL A 46 -10.38 1.16 11.31
C VAL A 46 -11.08 0.60 10.06
N ASP A 47 -12.13 1.24 9.55
CA ASP A 47 -12.84 0.79 8.34
C ASP A 47 -11.95 0.84 7.11
N ALA A 48 -11.19 1.92 6.93
CA ALA A 48 -10.24 2.04 5.85
C ALA A 48 -9.16 0.94 5.91
N HIS A 49 -8.66 0.63 7.11
CA HIS A 49 -7.68 -0.43 7.31
C HIS A 49 -8.30 -1.83 7.07
N ALA A 50 -9.51 -2.08 7.56
CA ALA A 50 -10.23 -3.33 7.34
C ALA A 50 -10.44 -3.60 5.84
N ALA A 51 -10.86 -2.59 5.07
CA ALA A 51 -11.00 -2.68 3.62
C ALA A 51 -9.67 -2.97 2.92
N LEU A 52 -8.55 -2.42 3.43
CA LEU A 52 -7.21 -2.74 2.92
C LEU A 52 -6.85 -4.19 3.20
N CYS A 53 -7.08 -4.69 4.42
CA CYS A 53 -6.83 -6.08 4.79
C CYS A 53 -7.65 -7.05 3.95
N GLU A 54 -8.93 -6.74 3.71
CA GLU A 54 -9.81 -7.56 2.87
C GLU A 54 -9.30 -7.65 1.42
N ARG A 55 -8.92 -6.51 0.82
CA ARG A 55 -8.29 -6.49 -0.50
C ARG A 55 -6.99 -7.30 -0.52
N PHE A 56 -6.13 -7.13 0.48
CA PHE A 56 -4.86 -7.86 0.56
C PHE A 56 -5.08 -9.37 0.71
N ASN A 57 -6.07 -9.79 1.50
CA ASN A 57 -6.42 -11.18 1.71
C ASN A 57 -6.97 -11.83 0.43
N SER A 58 -7.87 -11.14 -0.26
CA SER A 58 -8.52 -11.63 -1.49
C SER A 58 -7.62 -11.57 -2.73
N THR A 59 -6.55 -10.77 -2.72
CA THR A 59 -5.64 -10.64 -3.87
C THR A 59 -4.26 -11.22 -3.56
N VAL A 60 -3.48 -10.53 -2.74
CA VAL A 60 -2.06 -10.82 -2.48
C VAL A 60 -1.90 -12.16 -1.77
N ARG A 61 -2.64 -12.40 -0.67
CA ARG A 61 -2.52 -13.66 0.08
C ARG A 61 -3.11 -14.84 -0.68
N LEU A 62 -4.24 -14.64 -1.36
CA LEU A 62 -4.88 -15.70 -2.13
C LEU A 62 -3.99 -16.19 -3.27
N ASN A 63 -3.37 -15.28 -4.03
CA ASN A 63 -2.48 -15.63 -5.14
C ASN A 63 -1.28 -14.67 -5.28
N PRO A 64 -0.22 -14.85 -4.46
CA PRO A 64 0.92 -13.93 -4.43
C PRO A 64 1.62 -13.78 -5.78
N LYS A 65 1.77 -14.89 -6.53
CA LYS A 65 2.39 -14.90 -7.86
C LYS A 65 1.60 -14.09 -8.89
N LEU A 66 0.27 -14.25 -8.91
CA LEU A 66 -0.60 -13.50 -9.82
C LEU A 66 -0.67 -12.02 -9.44
N SER A 67 -0.69 -11.72 -8.14
CA SER A 67 -0.60 -10.35 -7.64
C SER A 67 0.68 -9.69 -8.11
N LEU A 68 1.84 -10.35 -7.95
CA LEU A 68 3.12 -9.84 -8.42
C LEU A 68 3.12 -9.61 -9.94
N ALA A 69 2.68 -10.59 -10.73
CA ALA A 69 2.61 -10.47 -12.19
C ALA A 69 1.70 -9.30 -12.62
N SER A 70 0.59 -9.10 -11.92
CA SER A 70 -0.32 -7.98 -12.18
C SER A 70 0.32 -6.63 -11.83
N SER A 71 1.00 -6.53 -10.68
CA SER A 71 1.75 -5.33 -10.31
C SER A 71 2.86 -5.01 -11.33
N MET A 72 3.62 -6.00 -11.79
CA MET A 72 4.64 -5.83 -12.83
C MET A 72 4.02 -5.32 -14.14
N ARG A 73 2.87 -5.87 -14.53
CA ARG A 73 2.12 -5.44 -15.72
C ARG A 73 1.68 -3.98 -15.59
N ASP A 74 1.20 -3.57 -14.43
CA ASP A 74 0.73 -2.19 -14.21
C ASP A 74 1.88 -1.18 -14.16
N ILE A 75 3.04 -1.57 -13.61
CA ILE A 75 4.27 -0.78 -13.68
C ILE A 75 4.69 -0.58 -15.14
N ALA A 76 4.73 -1.67 -15.93
CA ALA A 76 5.09 -1.58 -17.34
C ALA A 76 4.13 -0.66 -18.11
N ARG A 77 2.81 -0.78 -17.88
CA ARG A 77 1.78 0.08 -18.50
C ARG A 77 1.91 1.55 -18.10
N LYS A 78 2.11 1.86 -16.82
CA LYS A 78 2.36 3.24 -16.37
C LYS A 78 3.63 3.82 -16.99
N SER A 79 4.69 3.02 -17.08
CA SER A 79 5.96 3.45 -17.67
C SER A 79 5.82 3.78 -19.17
N SER A 80 5.03 3.00 -19.92
CA SER A 80 4.83 3.25 -21.35
C SER A 80 4.00 4.51 -21.58
N LEU A 81 2.95 4.74 -20.79
CA LEU A 81 2.13 5.95 -20.90
C LEU A 81 2.93 7.21 -20.62
N HIS A 82 3.84 7.18 -19.62
CA HIS A 82 4.72 8.31 -19.33
C HIS A 82 5.64 8.64 -20.53
N ARG A 83 6.16 7.62 -21.22
CA ARG A 83 6.99 7.80 -22.43
C ARG A 83 6.18 8.38 -23.61
N SER A 84 4.92 7.99 -23.75
CA SER A 84 4.04 8.50 -24.81
C SER A 84 3.56 9.94 -24.56
N GLY A 85 3.41 10.36 -23.30
CA GLY A 85 3.03 11.74 -22.95
C GLY A 85 4.12 12.78 -23.22
N THR A 86 5.38 12.36 -23.31
CA THR A 86 6.52 13.22 -23.69
C THR A 86 6.79 13.26 -25.20
N ALA A 87 6.01 12.52 -26.02
CA ALA A 87 6.17 12.50 -27.47
C ALA A 87 5.33 13.60 -28.15
N THR A 88 5.66 14.87 -27.90
CA THR A 88 5.30 15.98 -28.78
C THR A 88 6.55 16.87 -28.85
N THR A 89 7.50 16.63 -29.75
CA THR A 89 7.45 16.93 -31.20
C THR A 89 8.35 15.97 -32.00
N PRO A 90 8.06 15.68 -33.27
CA PRO A 90 9.02 15.02 -34.15
C PRO A 90 10.04 16.06 -34.61
N SER A 91 11.16 16.21 -33.89
CA SER A 91 12.33 16.86 -34.48
C SER A 91 12.99 15.85 -35.42
N ALA A 92 12.90 16.13 -36.72
CA ALA A 92 13.51 15.34 -37.76
C ALA A 92 15.02 15.56 -37.78
N CYS A 93 15.79 14.79 -37.00
CA CYS A 93 17.15 14.37 -37.32
C CYS A 93 17.75 13.54 -36.18
N GLY A 94 18.49 12.48 -36.54
CA GLY A 94 19.46 11.83 -35.65
C GLY A 94 18.89 10.71 -34.79
N GLY A 95 19.06 9.47 -35.24
CA GLY A 95 18.82 8.31 -34.39
C GLY A 95 19.84 8.27 -33.26
N GLU A 96 19.36 8.35 -32.02
CA GLU A 96 20.13 8.04 -30.83
C GLU A 96 19.46 6.92 -30.04
N LYS A 97 20.31 5.96 -29.69
CA LYS A 97 20.00 4.63 -29.23
C LYS A 97 19.40 4.73 -27.83
N ILE A 98 18.41 3.89 -27.54
CA ILE A 98 17.74 3.80 -26.23
C ILE A 98 18.81 3.68 -25.13
N GLY A 99 19.10 4.78 -24.45
CA GLY A 99 20.03 4.82 -23.33
C GLY A 99 19.41 4.13 -22.11
N ARG A 100 20.20 3.31 -21.41
CA ARG A 100 19.81 2.68 -20.15
C ARG A 100 19.40 3.77 -19.15
N ALA A 101 18.19 3.69 -18.60
CA ALA A 101 17.81 4.49 -17.45
C ALA A 101 18.73 4.11 -16.28
N ALA A 102 19.52 5.08 -15.79
CA ALA A 102 20.28 4.91 -14.57
C ALA A 102 19.28 4.82 -13.40
N THR A 103 19.19 3.64 -12.79
CA THR A 103 18.46 3.45 -11.54
C THR A 103 19.10 4.33 -10.47
N CYS A 104 18.30 5.11 -9.75
CA CYS A 104 18.75 5.74 -8.51
C CYS A 104 19.22 4.62 -7.57
N ALA A 105 20.51 4.58 -7.27
CA ALA A 105 21.01 3.74 -6.19
C ALA A 105 20.38 4.26 -4.90
N VAL A 106 19.54 3.45 -4.26
CA VAL A 106 19.05 3.73 -2.92
C VAL A 106 20.22 3.41 -1.98
N PRO A 107 20.83 4.39 -1.30
CA PRO A 107 21.80 4.07 -0.26
C PRO A 107 21.04 3.37 0.87
N TYR A 108 21.43 2.14 1.15
CA TYR A 108 21.02 1.46 2.37
C TYR A 108 21.76 2.15 3.52
N VAL A 109 21.02 2.80 4.42
CA VAL A 109 21.48 3.24 5.75
C VAL A 109 20.53 2.65 6.77
#